data_AF-A0A969FRT5-F1
#
_entry.id   AF-A0A969FRT5-F1
#
_cell.length_a   1.000
_cell.length_b   1.000
_cell.length_c   1.000
_cell.angle_alpha   90.00
_cell.angle_beta   90.00
_cell.angle_gamma   90.00
#
_symmetry.space_group_name_H-M   'P 1'
#
loop_
_entity.id
_entity.type
_entity.pdbx_description
1 polymer ?
#
loop_
_entity_poly.entity_id
_entity_poly.type
_entity_poly.pdbx_seq_one_letter_code
_entity_poly.pdbx_strand_id
1 'polypeptide(L)' 'MRVVAVGSGESGSGRSVIAANLGVALARRGARVVLVDLDLRSGDLHLRLGAPHAGPGVTSLLRH' A
#
# COMPACT_ATOMS: atom_id res chain seq x y z
N MET A 1 6.90 5.87 15.78
CA MET A 1 6.33 5.42 14.49
C MET A 1 7.43 5.40 13.46
N ARG A 2 7.57 4.32 12.67
CA ARG A 2 8.55 4.23 11.58
C ARG A 2 7.79 4.24 10.25
N VAL A 3 8.24 5.06 9.31
CA VAL A 3 7.64 5.19 7.97
C VAL A 3 8.63 4.67 6.94
N VAL A 4 8.14 3.88 5.99
CA VAL A 4 8.92 3.37 4.86
C VAL A 4 8.15 3.71 3.59
N ALA A 5 8.75 4.50 2.71
CA ALA A 5 8.18 4.82 1.41
C ALA A 5 8.76 3.87 0.35
N VAL A 6 7.88 3.27 -0.47
CA VAL A 6 8.27 2.42 -1.60
C VAL A 6 7.88 3.13 -2.88
N GLY A 7 8.87 3.54 -3.68
CA GLY A 7 8.70 4.39 -4.86
C GLY A 7 9.66 4.02 -6.00
N SER A 8 9.33 4.46 -7.21
CA SER A 8 10.08 4.28 -8.46
C SER A 8 9.46 5.18 -9.52
N GLY A 9 10.26 5.71 -10.44
CA GLY A 9 9.78 6.45 -11.62
C GLY A 9 9.29 5.55 -12.75
N GLU A 10 9.57 4.25 -12.68
CA GLU A 10 9.26 3.30 -13.75
C GLU A 10 7.95 2.55 -13.49
N SER A 11 7.13 2.42 -14.54
CA SER A 11 5.95 1.55 -14.55
C SER A 11 6.35 0.08 -14.47
N GLY A 12 5.62 -0.73 -13.71
CA GLY A 12 5.86 -2.18 -13.64
C GLY A 12 7.06 -2.61 -12.79
N SER A 13 7.73 -1.69 -12.09
CA SER A 13 8.89 -1.95 -11.21
C SER A 13 8.59 -2.82 -9.96
N GLY A 14 7.36 -3.30 -9.79
CA GLY A 14 6.99 -4.21 -8.69
C GLY A 14 6.79 -3.55 -7.32
N ARG A 15 6.71 -2.21 -7.24
CA ARG A 15 6.55 -1.45 -5.97
C ARG A 15 5.46 -1.99 -5.05
N SER A 16 4.26 -2.22 -5.58
CA SER A 16 3.12 -2.70 -4.78
C SER A 16 3.32 -4.13 -4.29
N VAL A 17 4.00 -4.97 -5.08
CA VAL A 17 4.36 -6.35 -4.68
C VAL A 17 5.36 -6.31 -3.52
N ILE A 18 6.37 -5.44 -3.61
CA ILE A 18 7.35 -5.23 -2.53
C ILE A 18 6.66 -4.68 -1.29
N ALA A 19 5.83 -3.65 -1.41
CA ALA A 19 5.13 -3.02 -0.30
C ALA A 19 4.21 -4.02 0.42
N ALA A 20 3.41 -4.80 -0.32
CA ALA A 20 2.52 -5.81 0.24
C ALA A 20 3.30 -6.89 1.02
N ASN A 21 4.32 -7.48 0.40
CA ASN A 21 5.09 -8.56 1.03
C ASN A 21 5.93 -8.07 2.21
N LEU A 22 6.50 -6.87 2.13
CA LEU A 22 7.21 -6.26 3.26
C LEU A 22 6.26 -6.05 4.44
N GLY A 23 5.05 -5.53 4.19
CA GLY A 23 4.04 -5.35 5.22
C GLY A 23 3.64 -6.66 5.88
N VAL A 24 3.37 -7.70 5.08
CA VAL A 24 3.04 -9.05 5.58
C VAL A 24 4.19 -9.65 6.39
N ALA A 25 5.43 -9.52 5.91
CA ALA A 25 6.61 -10.04 6.61
C ALA A 25 6.83 -9.35 7.96
N LEU A 26 6.65 -8.03 8.03
CA LEU A 26 6.72 -7.26 9.27
C LEU A 26 5.59 -7.65 10.24
N ALA A 27 4.36 -7.78 9.73
CA ALA A 27 3.21 -8.21 10.53
C ALA A 27 3.41 -9.63 11.10
N ARG A 28 3.93 -10.57 10.30
CA ARG A 28 4.29 -11.93 10.74
C ARG A 28 5.37 -11.96 11.83
N ARG A 29 6.20 -10.91 11.92
CA ARG A 29 7.20 -10.73 12.98
C ARG A 29 6.65 -10.01 14.22
N GLY A 30 5.33 -9.80 14.30
CA GLY A 30 4.67 -9.17 15.44
C GLY A 30 4.61 -7.64 15.38
N ALA A 31 5.03 -7.02 14.27
CA ALA A 31 4.89 -5.57 14.12
C ALA A 31 3.43 -5.18 13.81
N ARG A 32 2.95 -4.09 14.42
CA ARG A 32 1.71 -3.44 13.98
C ARG A 32 2.01 -2.63 12.72
N VAL A 33 1.43 -3.03 11.59
CA VAL A 33 1.70 -2.45 10.27
C VAL A 33 0.39 -1.92 9.67
N VAL A 34 0.48 -0.75 9.05
CA VAL A 34 -0.53 -0.21 8.14
C VAL A 34 0.14 -0.04 6.78
N LEU A 35 -0.49 -0.57 5.74
CA LEU A 35 -0.09 -0.29 4.37
C LEU A 35 -1.02 0.79 3.79
N VAL A 36 -0.44 1.78 3.13
CA VAL A 36 -1.15 2.90 2.53
C VAL A 36 -0.78 2.96 1.05
N ASP A 37 -1.78 2.89 0.17
CA ASP A 37 -1.59 3.10 -1.25
C ASP A 37 -1.63 4.61 -1.55
N LEU A 38 -0.49 5.16 -1.97
CA LEU A 38 -0.33 6.56 -2.35
C LEU A 38 -0.14 6.75 -3.86
N ASP A 39 -0.29 5.69 -4.66
CA ASP A 39 -0.42 5.83 -6.10
C ASP A 39 -1.86 6.20 -6.44
N LEU A 40 -2.16 7.50 -6.37
CA LEU A 40 -3.52 8.04 -6.58
C LEU A 40 -4.00 7.93 -8.04
N ARG A 41 -3.15 7.48 -8.96
CA ARG A 41 -3.47 7.35 -10.39
C ARG A 41 -3.75 5.90 -10.78
N SER A 42 -2.96 4.97 -10.25
CA SER A 42 -2.93 3.56 -10.67
C SER A 42 -2.66 2.58 -9.53
N GLY A 43 -3.03 2.94 -8.30
CA GLY A 43 -2.84 2.10 -7.11
C GLY A 43 -3.55 0.74 -7.21
N ASP A 44 -2.77 -0.34 -7.09
CA ASP A 44 -3.21 -1.74 -7.18
C ASP A 44 -2.96 -2.52 -5.88
N LEU A 45 -2.55 -1.86 -4.79
CA LEU A 45 -2.17 -2.54 -3.54
C LEU A 45 -3.30 -3.38 -2.96
N HIS A 46 -4.54 -2.88 -3.02
CA HIS A 46 -5.73 -3.60 -2.58
C HIS A 46 -5.92 -4.93 -3.32
N LEU A 47 -5.64 -4.97 -4.64
CA LEU A 47 -5.68 -6.20 -5.44
C LEU A 47 -4.62 -7.20 -4.97
N ARG A 48 -3.41 -6.71 -4.65
CA ARG A 48 -2.31 -7.56 -4.14
C ARG A 48 -2.64 -8.19 -2.78
N LEU A 49 -3.49 -7.54 -1.99
CA LEU A 49 -3.94 -8.01 -0.68
C LEU A 49 -5.25 -8.81 -0.75
N GLY A 50 -5.87 -8.96 -1.93
CA GLY A 50 -7.18 -9.58 -2.07
C GLY A 50 -8.30 -8.80 -1.36
N ALA A 51 -8.10 -7.50 -1.13
CA ALA A 51 -9.06 -6.64 -0.47
C ALA A 51 -10.05 -6.07 -1.51
N PRO A 52 -11.36 -6.07 -1.24
CA PRO A 52 -12.34 -5.48 -2.15
C PRO A 52 -12.09 -3.97 -2.29
N HIS A 53 -12.24 -3.45 -3.50
CA HIS A 53 -12.26 -2.00 -3.73
C HIS A 53 -13.65 -1.42 -3.43
N ALA A 54 -14.13 -1.64 -2.21
CA ALA A 54 -15.48 -1.29 -1.80
C ALA A 54 -15.43 -0.34 -0.60
N GLY A 55 -15.27 0.96 -0.87
CA GLY A 55 -15.34 1.99 0.17
C GLY A 55 -14.43 3.20 -0.08
N PRO A 56 -14.55 4.23 0.77
CA PRO A 56 -13.69 5.40 0.71
C PRO A 56 -12.22 5.02 0.97
N GLY A 57 -11.32 5.59 0.15
CA GLY A 57 -9.87 5.41 0.27
C GLY A 57 -9.17 6.67 0.79
N VAL A 58 -7.84 6.69 0.69
CA VAL A 58 -7.01 7.84 1.12
C VAL A 58 -7.44 9.13 0.44
N THR A 59 -7.84 9.07 -0.83
CA THR A 59 -8.32 10.24 -1.59
C THR A 59 -9.60 10.84 -1.01
N SER A 60 -10.45 10.04 -0.38
CA SER A 60 -11.67 10.51 0.28
C SER A 60 -11.34 11.23 1.59
N LEU A 61 -10.31 10.79 2.31
CA LEU A 61 -9.82 11.44 3.53
C LEU A 61 -9.16 12.80 3.26
N LEU A 62 -8.57 12.99 2.08
CA LEU A 62 -7.90 14.24 1.70
C LEU A 62 -8.85 15.32 1.19
N ARG A 63 -10.12 14.99 0.94
CA ARG A 63 -11.17 15.93 0.54
C ARG A 63 -11.85 16.47 1.81
N HIS A 64 -11.16 17.36 2.51
CA HIS A 64 -11.75 18.22 3.53
C HIS A 64 -12.25 19.51 2.90
#